data_AF-A0A3E5AAV7-F1
#
_entry.id   AF-A0A3E5AAV7-F1
#
_cell.length_a   1.000
_cell.length_b   1.000
_cell.length_c   1.000
_cell.angle_alpha   90.00
_cell.angle_beta   90.00
_cell.angle_gamma   90.00
#
_symmetry.space_group_name_H-M   'P 1'
#
loop_
_entity.id
_entity.type
_entity.pdbx_description
1 polymer ?
#
loop_
_entity_poly.entity_id
_entity_poly.type
_entity_poly.pdbx_seq_one_letter_code
_entity_poly.pdbx_strand_id
1 'polypeptide(L)'
;MAKNKKDIEEKNSVPVTIKMLLDQYTEILRKIYGSHLKTVILYGSYARGDYKADSDIDIMILLDLSDIDIKQYRHELSEETFDFNMDHDLDIKPIAKSQQHFQNWVDVYPFYANVKKEGVKLFDAD
;
A
#
# COMPACT_ATOMS: atom_id res chain seq x y z
N MET A 1 1.11 30.26 -21.52
CA MET A 1 0.94 28.96 -22.21
C MET A 1 0.28 28.01 -21.23
N ALA A 2 -0.95 27.57 -21.50
CA ALA A 2 -1.64 26.60 -20.66
C ALA A 2 -1.02 25.22 -20.89
N LYS A 3 -0.53 24.58 -19.83
CA LYS A 3 -0.04 23.19 -19.89
C LYS A 3 -1.20 22.26 -20.23
N ASN A 4 -0.96 21.29 -21.11
CA ASN A 4 -1.98 20.40 -21.65
C ASN A 4 -2.52 19.46 -20.56
N LYS A 5 -3.81 19.15 -20.55
CA LYS A 5 -4.42 18.27 -19.51
C LYS A 5 -3.76 16.87 -19.44
N LYS A 6 -3.31 16.34 -20.58
CA LYS A 6 -2.55 15.08 -20.65
C LYS A 6 -1.19 15.15 -19.94
N ASP A 7 -0.48 16.27 -20.07
CA ASP A 7 0.83 16.48 -19.41
C ASP A 7 0.68 16.59 -17.89
N ILE A 8 -0.53 16.88 -17.40
CA ILE A 8 -0.85 16.94 -15.97
C ILE A 8 -1.25 15.55 -15.45
N GLU A 9 -1.94 14.73 -16.26
CA GLU A 9 -2.29 13.34 -15.90
C GLU A 9 -1.05 12.42 -15.87
N GLU A 10 -0.11 12.58 -16.82
CA GLU A 10 1.11 11.77 -16.91
C GLU A 10 2.12 12.07 -15.79
N LYS A 11 2.02 13.26 -15.17
CA LYS A 11 2.89 13.68 -14.05
C LYS A 11 2.43 13.17 -12.69
N ASN A 12 1.21 12.65 -12.61
CA ASN A 12 0.56 12.22 -11.37
C ASN A 12 0.34 10.69 -11.31
N SER A 13 0.80 9.95 -12.31
CA SER A 13 0.72 8.49 -12.33
C SER A 13 2.01 7.87 -11.80
N VAL A 14 1.88 6.92 -10.87
CA VAL A 14 2.94 6.00 -10.49
C VAL A 14 3.61 5.46 -11.77
N PRO A 15 4.95 5.50 -11.90
CA PRO A 15 5.63 5.02 -13.10
C PRO A 15 5.17 3.60 -13.44
N VAL A 16 5.00 3.29 -14.72
CA VAL A 16 4.48 1.98 -15.18
C VAL A 16 5.25 0.82 -14.53
N THR A 17 6.57 0.96 -14.39
CA THR A 17 7.44 0.01 -13.69
C THR A 17 7.07 -0.17 -12.23
N ILE A 18 6.86 0.92 -11.48
CA ILE A 18 6.47 0.84 -10.06
C ILE A 18 5.07 0.22 -9.93
N LYS A 19 4.13 0.55 -10.83
CA LYS A 19 2.82 -0.09 -10.82
C LYS A 19 2.94 -1.61 -10.98
N MET A 20 3.76 -2.08 -11.93
CA MET A 20 3.98 -3.52 -12.13
C MET A 20 4.60 -4.19 -10.90
N LEU A 21 5.53 -3.51 -10.22
CA LEU A 21 6.15 -4.02 -8.98
C LEU A 21 5.13 -4.05 -7.83
N LEU A 22 4.26 -3.05 -7.72
CA LEU A 22 3.18 -3.04 -6.74
C LEU A 22 2.13 -4.14 -6.99
N ASP A 23 1.84 -4.44 -8.26
CA ASP A 23 0.98 -5.57 -8.64
C ASP A 23 1.65 -6.90 -8.22
N GLN A 24 2.96 -7.06 -8.44
CA GLN A 24 3.72 -8.25 -7.99
C GLN A 24 3.77 -8.39 -6.47
N TYR A 25 4.04 -7.31 -5.75
CA TYR A 25 4.05 -7.30 -4.29
C TYR A 25 2.66 -7.63 -3.73
N THR A 26 1.59 -7.14 -4.36
CA THR A 26 0.22 -7.49 -4.01
C THR A 26 -0.04 -9.00 -4.13
N GLU A 27 0.49 -9.66 -5.17
CA GLU A 27 0.39 -11.13 -5.30
C GLU A 27 1.17 -11.88 -4.21
N ILE A 28 2.29 -11.35 -3.72
CA ILE A 28 2.99 -11.88 -2.55
C ILE A 28 2.10 -11.77 -1.31
N LEU A 29 1.51 -10.60 -1.06
CA LEU A 29 0.57 -10.42 0.07
C LEU A 29 -0.63 -11.37 0.00
N ARG A 30 -1.15 -11.63 -1.21
CA ARG A 30 -2.23 -12.61 -1.42
C ARG A 30 -1.81 -14.03 -1.06
N LYS A 31 -0.55 -14.41 -1.27
CA LYS A 31 -0.03 -15.73 -0.88
C LYS A 31 0.14 -15.84 0.64
N ILE A 32 0.66 -14.80 1.29
CA ILE A 32 0.86 -14.76 2.75
C ILE A 32 -0.47 -14.88 3.49
N TYR A 33 -1.43 -14.03 3.12
CA TYR A 33 -2.68 -13.87 3.89
C TYR A 33 -3.85 -14.68 3.34
N GLY A 34 -3.77 -15.16 2.09
CA GLY A 34 -4.85 -15.91 1.45
C GLY A 34 -6.18 -15.14 1.47
N SER A 35 -7.25 -15.82 1.91
CA SER A 35 -8.59 -15.22 2.02
C SER A 35 -8.71 -14.11 3.07
N HIS A 36 -7.72 -13.98 3.96
CA HIS A 36 -7.72 -12.93 4.98
C HIS A 36 -7.36 -11.55 4.42
N LEU A 37 -6.72 -11.48 3.25
CA LEU A 37 -6.43 -10.21 2.60
C LEU A 37 -7.71 -9.58 2.06
N LYS A 38 -8.05 -8.38 2.54
CA LYS A 38 -9.24 -7.64 2.09
C LYS A 38 -8.92 -6.46 1.23
N THR A 39 -7.96 -5.63 1.62
CA THR A 39 -7.63 -4.44 0.84
C THR A 39 -6.14 -4.15 0.96
N VAL A 40 -5.51 -3.75 -0.14
CA VAL A 40 -4.16 -3.19 -0.16
C VAL A 40 -4.26 -1.77 -0.67
N ILE A 41 -3.75 -0.81 0.11
CA ILE A 41 -3.86 0.61 -0.17
C ILE A 41 -2.45 1.21 -0.18
N LEU A 42 -2.05 1.74 -1.33
CA LEU A 42 -0.90 2.64 -1.42
C LEU A 42 -1.30 3.98 -0.80
N TYR A 43 -0.50 4.50 0.13
CA TYR A 43 -0.68 5.84 0.67
C TYR A 43 0.63 6.63 0.60
N GLY A 44 0.67 7.79 1.22
CA GLY A 44 1.89 8.60 1.28
C GLY A 44 2.21 9.27 -0.05
N SER A 45 3.50 9.53 -0.28
CA SER A 45 3.97 10.37 -1.38
C SER A 45 3.71 9.77 -2.77
N TYR A 46 3.81 8.44 -2.88
CA TYR A 46 3.50 7.72 -4.12
C TYR A 46 2.01 7.79 -4.48
N ALA A 47 1.11 7.72 -3.49
CA ALA A 47 -0.33 7.89 -3.73
C ALA A 47 -0.70 9.33 -4.13
N ARG A 48 -0.02 10.34 -3.55
CA ARG A 48 -0.24 11.76 -3.88
C ARG A 48 0.43 12.21 -5.18
N GLY A 49 1.41 11.44 -5.69
CA GLY A 49 2.21 11.82 -6.86
C GLY A 49 3.31 12.84 -6.57
N ASP A 50 3.63 13.11 -5.30
CA ASP A 50 4.67 14.05 -4.87
C ASP A 50 5.94 13.36 -4.33
N TYR A 51 6.12 12.08 -4.66
CA TYR A 51 7.28 11.28 -4.29
C TYR A 51 8.59 11.79 -4.94
N LYS A 52 9.70 11.49 -4.27
CA LYS A 52 11.07 11.72 -4.72
C LYS A 52 11.76 10.38 -4.97
N ALA A 53 12.94 10.43 -5.57
CA ALA A 53 13.73 9.24 -5.87
C ALA A 53 14.07 8.41 -4.62
N ASP A 54 14.16 9.04 -3.45
CA ASP A 54 14.49 8.45 -2.14
C ASP A 54 13.26 8.26 -1.24
N SER A 55 12.04 8.36 -1.80
CA SER A 55 10.81 8.21 -1.00
C SER A 55 10.47 6.74 -0.75
N ASP A 56 10.05 6.46 0.48
CA ASP A 56 9.42 5.21 0.88
C ASP A 56 8.12 4.96 0.09
N ILE A 57 7.79 3.67 -0.09
CA ILE A 57 6.52 3.20 -0.65
C ILE A 57 5.65 2.68 0.50
N ASP A 58 4.76 3.54 0.97
CA ASP A 58 3.86 3.29 2.09
C ASP A 58 2.65 2.43 1.69
N ILE A 59 2.49 1.25 2.32
CA ILE A 59 1.39 0.32 2.01
C ILE A 59 0.59 -0.05 3.27
N MET A 60 -0.72 0.17 3.24
CA MET A 60 -1.66 -0.31 4.25
C MET A 60 -2.28 -1.63 3.78
N ILE A 61 -2.19 -2.66 4.62
CA ILE A 61 -2.71 -4.00 4.37
C ILE A 61 -3.86 -4.23 5.35
N LEU A 62 -5.09 -4.28 4.85
CA LEU A 62 -6.28 -4.52 5.66
C LEU A 62 -6.69 -5.98 5.61
N LEU A 63 -6.82 -6.58 6.79
CA LEU A 63 -7.10 -8.00 6.98
C LEU A 63 -8.39 -8.21 7.77
N ASP A 64 -9.14 -9.27 7.51
CA ASP A 64 -10.29 -9.70 8.34
C ASP A 64 -9.87 -10.49 9.61
N LEU A 65 -8.70 -10.13 10.15
CA LEU A 65 -8.11 -10.72 11.35
C LEU A 65 -8.08 -9.70 12.49
N SER A 66 -7.93 -10.18 13.72
CA SER A 66 -7.64 -9.32 14.86
C SER A 66 -6.18 -8.84 14.81
N ASP A 67 -5.88 -7.68 15.42
CA ASP A 67 -4.49 -7.19 15.52
C ASP A 67 -3.56 -8.18 16.24
N ILE A 68 -4.09 -9.10 17.06
CA ILE A 68 -3.30 -10.14 17.74
C ILE A 68 -2.96 -11.25 16.75
N ASP A 69 -3.92 -11.70 15.94
CA ASP A 69 -3.71 -12.77 14.97
C ASP A 69 -2.81 -12.34 13.82
N ILE A 70 -2.89 -11.06 13.42
CA ILE A 70 -1.98 -10.47 12.42
C ILE A 70 -0.51 -10.62 12.83
N LYS A 71 -0.20 -10.60 14.14
CA LYS A 71 1.19 -10.77 14.62
C LYS A 71 1.79 -12.14 14.30
N GLN A 72 0.97 -13.14 13.97
CA GLN A 72 1.45 -14.46 13.57
C GLN A 72 2.16 -14.41 12.20
N TYR A 73 1.75 -13.48 11.34
CA TYR A 73 2.30 -13.29 9.98
C TYR A 73 3.47 -12.30 9.94
N ARG A 74 3.87 -11.71 11.07
CA ARG A 74 4.84 -10.60 11.10
C ARG A 74 6.20 -10.97 10.49
N HIS A 75 6.63 -12.22 10.71
CA HIS A 75 7.94 -12.68 10.27
C HIS A 75 7.92 -12.92 8.77
N GLU A 76 6.93 -13.64 8.28
CA GLU A 76 6.72 -13.90 6.84
C GLU A 76 6.55 -12.58 6.05
N LEU A 77 5.70 -11.65 6.52
CA LEU A 77 5.58 -10.32 5.88
C LEU A 77 6.94 -9.59 5.85
N SER A 78 7.69 -9.63 6.94
CA SER A 78 8.98 -8.93 7.03
C SER A 78 10.04 -9.54 6.11
N GLU A 79 10.11 -10.86 6.02
CA GLU A 79 11.06 -11.58 5.16
C GLU A 79 10.75 -11.32 3.69
N GLU A 80 9.50 -11.55 3.26
CA GLU A 80 9.08 -11.33 1.87
C GLU A 80 9.22 -9.87 1.44
N THR A 81 8.94 -8.91 2.33
CA THR A 81 9.14 -7.49 2.03
C THR A 81 10.62 -7.13 1.92
N PHE A 82 11.47 -7.70 2.77
CA PHE A 82 12.90 -7.45 2.73
C PHE A 82 13.51 -7.97 1.43
N ASP A 83 13.20 -9.21 1.05
CA ASP A 83 13.70 -9.82 -0.18
C ASP A 83 13.19 -9.05 -1.41
N PHE A 84 11.90 -8.70 -1.44
CA PHE A 84 11.32 -7.92 -2.55
C PHE A 84 11.97 -6.52 -2.68
N ASN A 85 12.19 -5.83 -1.56
CA ASN A 85 12.88 -4.53 -1.58
C ASN A 85 14.31 -4.66 -2.10
N MET A 86 15.04 -5.70 -1.68
CA MET A 86 16.42 -5.94 -2.10
C MET A 86 16.53 -6.26 -3.59
N ASP A 87 15.66 -7.13 -4.10
CA ASP A 87 15.67 -7.58 -5.50
C ASP A 87 15.30 -6.47 -6.49
N HIS A 88 14.57 -5.44 -6.03
CA HIS A 88 14.01 -4.39 -6.86
C HIS A 88 14.54 -2.98 -6.57
N ASP A 89 15.47 -2.83 -5.62
CA ASP A 89 16.00 -1.54 -5.17
C ASP A 89 14.87 -0.57 -4.74
N LEU A 90 13.95 -1.08 -3.92
CA LEU A 90 12.78 -0.35 -3.40
C LEU A 90 12.86 -0.17 -1.89
N ASP A 91 12.00 0.70 -1.36
CA ASP A 91 11.79 0.83 0.09
C ASP A 91 10.30 0.77 0.48
N ILE A 92 9.69 -0.39 0.32
CA ILE A 92 8.31 -0.64 0.76
C ILE A 92 8.23 -0.72 2.28
N LYS A 93 7.31 0.05 2.87
CA LYS A 93 6.99 0.08 4.31
C LYS A 93 5.54 -0.38 4.53
N PRO A 94 5.31 -1.69 4.76
CA PRO A 94 3.97 -2.21 4.95
C PRO A 94 3.48 -2.03 6.40
N ILE A 95 2.20 -1.71 6.55
CA ILE A 95 1.47 -1.74 7.82
C ILE A 95 0.27 -2.67 7.67
N ALA A 96 0.31 -3.83 8.34
CA ALA A 96 -0.82 -4.73 8.43
C ALA A 96 -1.74 -4.38 9.61
N LYS A 97 -3.04 -4.29 9.36
CA LYS A 97 -4.04 -3.88 10.35
C LYS A 97 -5.37 -4.59 10.16
N SER A 98 -6.08 -4.81 11.26
CA SER A 98 -7.47 -5.27 11.20
C SER A 98 -8.34 -4.26 10.43
N GLN A 99 -9.08 -4.74 9.42
CA GLN A 99 -10.00 -3.92 8.65
C GLN A 99 -11.08 -3.30 9.54
N GLN A 100 -11.60 -4.07 10.50
CA GLN A 100 -12.59 -3.59 11.46
C GLN A 100 -12.01 -2.47 12.33
N HIS A 101 -10.76 -2.64 12.81
CA HIS A 101 -10.10 -1.57 13.57
C HIS A 101 -9.92 -0.32 12.71
N PHE A 102 -9.40 -0.47 11.50
CA PHE A 102 -9.23 0.66 10.59
C PHE A 102 -10.55 1.43 10.40
N GLN A 103 -11.65 0.73 10.08
CA GLN A 103 -12.97 1.32 9.89
C GLN A 103 -13.49 2.05 11.13
N ASN A 104 -13.33 1.48 12.32
CA ASN A 104 -13.80 2.08 13.57
C ASN A 104 -13.07 3.40 13.91
N TRP A 105 -11.83 3.55 13.45
CA TRP A 105 -10.96 4.66 13.82
C TRP A 105 -10.70 5.63 12.67
N VAL A 106 -11.22 5.36 11.46
CA VAL A 106 -10.88 6.12 10.26
C VAL A 106 -11.31 7.58 10.30
N ASP A 107 -12.41 7.87 11.00
CA ASP A 107 -12.93 9.24 11.12
C ASP A 107 -12.41 9.96 12.38
N VAL A 108 -11.58 9.28 13.20
CA VAL A 108 -11.05 9.82 14.47
C VAL A 108 -9.53 10.00 14.42
N TYR A 109 -8.81 9.05 13.81
CA TYR A 109 -7.35 9.06 13.77
C TYR A 109 -6.87 9.72 12.46
N PRO A 110 -6.16 10.87 12.51
CA PRO A 110 -5.74 11.60 11.30
C PRO A 110 -4.93 10.74 10.31
N PHE A 111 -4.13 9.81 10.83
CA PHE A 111 -3.38 8.87 9.99
C PHE A 111 -4.32 8.01 9.11
N TYR A 112 -5.33 7.37 9.69
CA TYR A 112 -6.29 6.55 8.94
C TYR A 112 -7.19 7.40 8.03
N ALA A 113 -7.58 8.59 8.48
CA ALA A 113 -8.32 9.54 7.66
C ALA A 113 -7.56 9.87 6.37
N ASN A 114 -6.24 10.10 6.46
CA ASN A 114 -5.39 10.37 5.31
C ASN A 114 -5.27 9.15 4.39
N VAL A 115 -5.07 7.94 4.95
CA VAL A 115 -5.04 6.69 4.16
C VAL A 115 -6.36 6.50 3.38
N LYS A 116 -7.52 6.76 4.01
CA LYS A 116 -8.83 6.66 3.35
C LYS A 116 -9.05 7.73 2.28
N LYS A 117 -8.60 8.97 2.55
CA LYS A 117 -8.85 10.13 1.69
C LYS A 117 -7.95 10.17 0.46
N GLU A 118 -6.66 9.85 0.64
CA GLU A 118 -5.62 10.05 -0.37
C GLU A 118 -5.08 8.73 -0.92
N GLY A 119 -5.40 7.61 -0.29
CA GLY A 119 -4.89 6.30 -0.68
C GLY A 119 -5.45 5.80 -2.01
N VAL A 120 -4.62 5.07 -2.74
CA VAL A 120 -4.97 4.38 -3.98
C VAL A 120 -5.09 2.88 -3.70
N LYS A 121 -6.27 2.30 -3.94
CA LYS A 121 -6.46 0.85 -3.80
C LYS A 121 -5.69 0.11 -4.88
N LEU A 122 -4.78 -0.76 -4.45
CA LEU A 122 -4.05 -1.69 -5.31
C LEU A 122 -4.79 -3.02 -5.43
N PHE A 123 -5.51 -3.40 -4.37
CA PHE A 123 -6.34 -4.60 -4.30
C PHE A 123 -7.54 -4.35 -3.40
N ASP A 124 -8.68 -4.92 -3.77
CA ASP A 124 -9.87 -5.04 -2.93
C ASP A 124 -10.49 -6.41 -3.20
N ALA A 125 -10.74 -7.19 -2.15
CA ALA A 125 -11.43 -8.46 -2.25
C ALA A 125 -12.93 -8.18 -2.40
N ASP A 126 -13.54 -8.80 -3.41
CA ASP A 126 -15.00 -8.76 -3.64
C ASP A 126 -15.81 -9.33 -2.47
#